data_AF-A0A2C9DBA1-F1
#
_entry.id   AF-A0A2C9DBA1-F1
#
_cell.length_a   1.000
_cell.length_b   1.000
_cell.length_c   1.000
_cell.angle_alpha   90.00
_cell.angle_beta   90.00
_cell.angle_gamma   90.00
#
_symmetry.space_group_name_H-M   'P 1'
#
loop_
_entity.id
_entity.type
_entity.pdbx_description
1 polymer ?
#
loop_
_entity_poly.entity_id
_entity_poly.type
_entity_poly.pdbx_seq_one_letter_code
_entity_poly.pdbx_strand_id
1 'polypeptide(L)'
;MSAPAPEWQIDSETGVLRDVLLCPPDHYEWITTNDIARRSLTASGGASPDHQGLQAQFRELTDCLEGAGVACHYLEPEPQLPYQVYTRDSSQVTPWGPFATQLFRPQRRGEIASIAAFYEKTGCPIRRFPSAGSVEGGDIHIIRPGLMAIGYSGERTTQSGAEQFAGWFEAEGWSTRIISFAEHFLHLDVIFSMVADGLALAVTDVIDDEHLDWFKANGIRLLPVSYKEAMGQMGCNVLALGNDRVVSPRHSRRVNEMMRAEGLTVLEPELDLFASGGGSVHCMTMPLKRDLMAK
;
A
#
# COMPACT_ATOMS: atom_id res chain seq x y z
N MET A 1 -4.46 -22.96 -27.02
CA MET A 1 -5.50 -22.65 -26.02
C MET A 1 -4.91 -21.58 -25.13
N SER A 2 -5.52 -20.39 -25.05
CA SER A 2 -5.09 -19.37 -24.10
C SER A 2 -5.27 -19.89 -22.68
N ALA A 3 -4.36 -19.56 -21.76
CA ALA A 3 -4.55 -19.86 -20.35
C ALA A 3 -5.88 -19.23 -19.87
N PRO A 4 -6.60 -19.87 -18.92
CA PRO A 4 -7.78 -19.25 -18.30
C PRO A 4 -7.40 -17.92 -17.64
N ALA A 5 -8.31 -16.95 -17.66
CA ALA A 5 -8.11 -15.67 -17.00
C ALA A 5 -7.84 -15.89 -15.49
N PRO A 6 -6.94 -15.10 -14.87
CA PRO A 6 -6.68 -15.21 -13.45
C PRO A 6 -7.89 -14.75 -12.64
N GLU A 7 -8.20 -15.48 -11.58
CA GLU A 7 -9.15 -15.05 -10.56
C GLU A 7 -8.37 -14.32 -9.45
N TRP A 8 -8.26 -12.99 -9.62
CA TRP A 8 -7.62 -12.10 -8.65
C TRP A 8 -8.59 -11.75 -7.53
N GLN A 9 -8.28 -12.20 -6.32
CA GLN A 9 -9.10 -12.03 -5.13
C GLN A 9 -8.21 -11.88 -3.89
N ILE A 10 -8.67 -11.02 -2.98
CA ILE A 10 -8.03 -10.74 -1.69
C ILE A 10 -9.12 -10.49 -0.65
N ASP A 11 -9.02 -11.15 0.50
CA ASP A 11 -9.91 -10.96 1.65
C ASP A 11 -9.18 -10.59 2.95
N SER A 12 -7.87 -10.36 2.87
CA SER A 12 -6.99 -10.08 4.00
C SER A 12 -5.69 -9.42 3.56
N GLU A 13 -5.04 -8.66 4.45
CA GLU A 13 -3.70 -8.13 4.23
C GLU A 13 -2.61 -9.17 4.48
N THR A 14 -2.94 -10.27 5.16
CA THR A 14 -1.97 -11.20 5.77
C THR A 14 -2.03 -12.62 5.22
N GLY A 15 -3.01 -12.95 4.38
CA GLY A 15 -3.01 -14.18 3.58
C GLY A 15 -1.77 -14.30 2.70
N VAL A 16 -1.37 -15.54 2.37
CA VAL A 16 -0.14 -15.80 1.61
C VAL A 16 -0.20 -15.08 0.26
N LEU A 17 0.73 -14.16 0.02
CA LEU A 17 0.78 -13.39 -1.22
C LEU A 17 1.24 -14.29 -2.38
N ARG A 18 0.46 -14.32 -3.46
CA ARG A 18 0.73 -15.13 -4.66
C ARG A 18 1.11 -14.28 -5.86
N ASP A 19 0.40 -13.18 -6.06
CA ASP A 19 0.60 -12.31 -7.22
C ASP A 19 0.59 -10.84 -6.78
N VAL A 20 1.48 -10.04 -7.36
CA VAL A 20 1.59 -8.60 -7.10
C VAL A 20 1.81 -7.84 -8.39
N LEU A 21 1.14 -6.69 -8.52
CA LEU A 21 1.40 -5.71 -9.58
C LEU A 21 2.44 -4.69 -9.09
N LEU A 22 3.38 -4.39 -9.98
CA LEU A 22 4.47 -3.43 -9.81
C LEU A 22 4.57 -2.54 -11.06
N CYS A 23 5.34 -1.46 -10.97
CA CYS A 23 5.68 -0.64 -12.12
C CYS A 23 7.16 -0.26 -12.03
N PRO A 24 7.99 -0.55 -13.05
CA PRO A 24 9.39 -0.15 -13.08
C PRO A 24 9.60 1.37 -12.93
N PRO A 25 10.67 1.82 -12.24
CA PRO A 25 10.85 3.24 -11.90
C PRO A 25 11.51 4.07 -13.02
N ASP A 26 11.32 3.69 -14.28
CA ASP A 26 12.00 4.25 -15.46
C ASP A 26 11.80 5.76 -15.61
N HIS A 27 10.66 6.27 -15.16
CA HIS A 27 10.29 7.68 -15.20
C HIS A 27 10.07 8.28 -13.80
N TYR A 28 10.51 7.57 -12.75
CA TYR A 28 10.33 8.03 -11.39
C TYR A 28 11.25 9.20 -11.07
N GLU A 29 10.66 10.26 -10.55
CA GLU A 29 11.33 11.48 -10.10
C GLU A 29 10.65 12.00 -8.84
N TRP A 30 11.41 12.60 -7.92
CA TRP A 30 10.81 13.29 -6.78
C TRP A 30 10.09 14.55 -7.23
N ILE A 31 8.78 14.61 -6.97
CA ILE A 31 7.94 15.78 -7.24
C ILE A 31 7.25 16.26 -5.97
N THR A 32 6.90 17.54 -5.91
CA THR A 32 6.41 18.23 -4.70
C THR A 32 4.96 17.93 -4.33
N THR A 33 4.49 16.70 -4.60
CA THR A 33 3.11 16.24 -4.35
C THR A 33 2.86 15.78 -2.91
N ASN A 34 3.92 15.63 -2.11
CA ASN A 34 3.85 15.25 -0.70
C ASN A 34 4.94 15.92 0.15
N ASP A 35 4.77 15.88 1.48
CA ASP A 35 5.66 16.53 2.46
C ASP A 35 7.07 15.93 2.50
N ILE A 36 7.19 14.62 2.36
CA ILE A 36 8.47 13.90 2.43
C ILE A 36 9.32 14.27 1.20
N ALA A 37 8.77 14.15 0.00
CA ALA A 37 9.44 14.53 -1.24
C ALA A 37 9.83 16.03 -1.26
N ARG A 38 8.97 16.91 -0.72
CA ARG A 38 9.30 18.34 -0.56
C ARG A 38 10.52 18.57 0.35
N ARG A 39 10.61 17.84 1.47
CA ARG A 39 11.78 17.90 2.37
C ARG A 39 13.04 17.37 1.69
N SER A 40 12.96 16.24 0.99
CA SER A 40 14.09 15.63 0.27
C SER A 40 14.62 16.52 -0.85
N LEU A 41 13.74 17.12 -1.65
CA LEU A 41 14.12 18.10 -2.68
C LEU A 41 14.77 19.33 -2.06
N THR A 42 14.26 19.82 -0.92
CA THR A 42 14.88 20.97 -0.23
C THR A 42 16.26 20.61 0.31
N ALA A 43 16.41 19.45 0.95
CA ALA A 43 17.67 19.00 1.53
C ALA A 43 18.75 18.70 0.48
N SER A 44 18.36 18.25 -0.70
CA SER A 44 19.25 17.95 -1.83
C SER A 44 19.56 19.16 -2.71
N GLY A 45 19.03 20.35 -2.41
CA GLY A 45 19.19 21.53 -3.26
C GLY A 45 18.49 21.40 -4.62
N GLY A 46 17.44 20.58 -4.70
CA GLY A 46 16.65 20.33 -5.90
C GLY A 46 17.24 19.26 -6.82
N ALA A 47 18.19 18.45 -6.35
CA ALA A 47 18.75 17.37 -7.14
C ALA A 47 17.74 16.22 -7.31
N SER A 48 17.72 15.63 -8.51
CA SER A 48 16.98 14.40 -8.79
C SER A 48 17.58 13.20 -8.04
N PRO A 49 16.78 12.18 -7.73
CA PRO A 49 17.28 10.93 -7.17
C PRO A 49 18.27 10.25 -8.12
N ASP A 50 19.18 9.44 -7.56
CA ASP A 50 20.06 8.59 -8.35
C ASP A 50 19.24 7.52 -9.08
N HIS A 51 19.10 7.66 -10.40
CA HIS A 51 18.37 6.72 -11.25
C HIS A 51 18.98 5.32 -11.25
N GLN A 52 20.31 5.18 -11.17
CA GLN A 52 20.93 3.86 -11.11
C GLN A 52 20.64 3.19 -9.77
N GLY A 53 20.71 3.96 -8.68
CA GLY A 53 20.28 3.55 -7.34
C GLY A 53 18.82 3.12 -7.30
N LEU A 54 17.89 3.91 -7.87
CA LEU A 54 16.47 3.56 -7.94
C LEU A 54 16.23 2.23 -8.64
N GLN A 55 16.89 2.01 -9.78
CA GLN A 55 16.80 0.76 -10.53
C GLN A 55 17.40 -0.42 -9.75
N ALA A 56 18.48 -0.20 -8.99
CA ALA A 56 19.06 -1.23 -8.13
C ALA A 56 18.15 -1.61 -6.95
N GLN A 57 17.57 -0.62 -6.28
CA GLN A 57 16.65 -0.81 -5.16
C GLN A 57 15.34 -1.48 -5.58
N PHE A 58 14.80 -1.10 -6.75
CA PHE A 58 13.63 -1.77 -7.32
C PHE A 58 13.91 -3.24 -7.63
N ARG A 59 15.09 -3.55 -8.20
CA ARG A 59 15.51 -4.95 -8.43
C ARG A 59 15.63 -5.73 -7.12
N GLU A 60 16.16 -5.12 -6.07
CA GLU A 60 16.27 -5.79 -4.77
C GLU A 60 14.88 -6.11 -4.18
N LEU A 61 13.90 -5.21 -4.35
CA LEU A 61 12.51 -5.48 -3.99
C LEU A 61 11.92 -6.63 -4.81
N THR A 62 12.10 -6.65 -6.14
CA THR A 62 11.59 -7.73 -7.00
C THR A 62 12.24 -9.06 -6.66
N ASP A 63 13.55 -9.10 -6.44
CA ASP A 63 14.29 -10.32 -6.05
C ASP A 63 13.78 -10.85 -4.71
N CYS A 64 13.47 -9.96 -3.76
CA CYS A 64 12.86 -10.33 -2.48
C CYS A 64 11.46 -10.95 -2.65
N LEU A 65 10.62 -10.38 -3.52
CA LEU A 65 9.26 -10.88 -3.78
C LEU A 65 9.29 -12.23 -4.51
N GLU A 66 10.08 -12.33 -5.58
CA GLU A 66 10.24 -13.56 -6.38
C GLU A 66 10.90 -14.67 -5.55
N GLY A 67 11.94 -14.35 -4.77
CA GLY A 67 12.58 -15.27 -3.84
C GLY A 67 11.65 -15.75 -2.72
N ALA A 68 10.62 -14.98 -2.37
CA ALA A 68 9.57 -15.38 -1.45
C ALA A 68 8.42 -16.18 -2.11
N GLY A 69 8.49 -16.42 -3.42
CA GLY A 69 7.51 -17.19 -4.19
C GLY A 69 6.32 -16.38 -4.70
N VAL A 70 6.44 -15.05 -4.77
CA VAL A 70 5.41 -14.16 -5.30
C VAL A 70 5.63 -13.96 -6.80
N ALA A 71 4.58 -14.11 -7.61
CA ALA A 71 4.61 -13.77 -9.03
C ALA A 71 4.48 -12.26 -9.22
N CYS A 72 5.48 -11.64 -9.85
CA CYS A 72 5.51 -10.22 -10.15
C CYS A 72 4.93 -9.93 -11.54
N HIS A 73 3.94 -9.05 -11.58
CA HIS A 73 3.31 -8.51 -12.80
C HIS A 73 3.67 -7.03 -12.93
N TYR A 74 3.76 -6.52 -14.15
CA TYR A 74 4.28 -5.18 -14.40
C TYR A 74 3.36 -4.34 -15.28
N LEU A 75 3.19 -3.07 -14.89
CA LEU A 75 2.75 -2.01 -15.78
C LEU A 75 3.88 -1.59 -16.73
N GLU A 76 3.51 -1.07 -17.89
CA GLU A 76 4.42 -0.30 -18.73
C GLU A 76 4.54 1.12 -18.13
N PRO A 77 5.73 1.58 -17.73
CA PRO A 77 5.88 2.91 -17.16
C PRO A 77 5.68 3.99 -18.22
N GLU A 78 4.98 5.06 -17.86
CA GLU A 78 4.67 6.16 -18.78
C GLU A 78 5.42 7.46 -18.39
N PRO A 79 6.10 8.15 -19.33
CA PRO A 79 6.91 9.34 -19.04
C PRO A 79 6.19 10.47 -18.33
N GLN A 80 4.88 10.59 -18.55
CA GLN A 80 4.03 11.63 -17.96
C GLN A 80 3.49 11.27 -16.56
N LEU A 81 3.76 10.06 -16.06
CA LEU A 81 3.27 9.54 -14.77
C LEU A 81 4.44 9.14 -13.86
N PRO A 82 5.18 10.11 -13.30
CA PRO A 82 6.41 9.83 -12.54
C PRO A 82 6.16 9.01 -11.27
N TYR A 83 4.94 8.97 -10.74
CA TYR A 83 4.60 8.22 -9.51
C TYR A 83 3.88 6.90 -9.77
N GLN A 84 3.85 6.42 -11.02
CA GLN A 84 3.24 5.13 -11.38
C GLN A 84 3.91 3.93 -10.70
N VAL A 85 5.16 4.08 -10.21
CA VAL A 85 5.83 3.09 -9.34
C VAL A 85 4.99 2.74 -8.11
N TYR A 86 4.18 3.67 -7.61
CA TYR A 86 3.30 3.47 -6.46
C TYR A 86 1.96 2.85 -6.89
N THR A 87 2.04 1.62 -7.36
CA THR A 87 0.90 0.86 -7.93
C THR A 87 -0.23 0.62 -6.94
N ARG A 88 0.05 0.71 -5.63
CA ARG A 88 -0.94 0.60 -4.55
C ARG A 88 -2.16 1.47 -4.78
N ASP A 89 -1.94 2.71 -5.20
CA ASP A 89 -2.96 3.74 -5.02
C ASP A 89 -4.08 3.68 -6.04
N SER A 90 -3.83 3.06 -7.19
CA SER A 90 -4.60 3.23 -8.43
C SER A 90 -5.66 2.14 -8.65
N SER A 91 -5.66 1.09 -7.83
CA SER A 91 -6.71 0.07 -7.76
C SER A 91 -6.70 -0.64 -6.40
N GLN A 92 -7.78 -1.35 -6.08
CA GLN A 92 -7.83 -2.28 -4.94
C GLN A 92 -8.44 -3.61 -5.38
N VAL A 93 -7.74 -4.74 -5.23
CA VAL A 93 -8.33 -6.07 -5.39
C VAL A 93 -9.06 -6.43 -4.11
N THR A 94 -10.27 -6.93 -4.27
CA THR A 94 -11.22 -7.24 -3.19
C THR A 94 -11.62 -8.72 -3.28
N PRO A 95 -12.46 -9.23 -2.36
CA PRO A 95 -13.00 -10.59 -2.48
C PRO A 95 -13.81 -10.81 -3.76
N TRP A 96 -14.30 -9.72 -4.36
CA TRP A 96 -15.15 -9.74 -5.57
C TRP A 96 -14.39 -9.36 -6.84
N GLY A 97 -13.06 -9.22 -6.75
CA GLY A 97 -12.20 -8.82 -7.83
C GLY A 97 -11.75 -7.35 -7.77
N PRO A 98 -11.17 -6.84 -8.86
CA PRO A 98 -10.53 -5.52 -8.87
C PRO A 98 -11.54 -4.38 -8.87
N PHE A 99 -11.40 -3.43 -7.95
CA PHE A 99 -12.07 -2.13 -7.97
C PHE A 99 -11.06 -1.05 -8.36
N ALA A 100 -11.50 -0.08 -9.15
CA ALA A 100 -10.72 1.12 -9.39
C ALA A 100 -10.71 1.99 -8.13
N THR A 101 -9.72 2.88 -8.07
CA THR A 101 -9.69 4.01 -7.15
C THR A 101 -9.79 5.32 -7.95
N GLN A 102 -9.82 6.46 -7.28
CA GLN A 102 -9.85 7.78 -7.94
C GLN A 102 -8.83 8.69 -7.27
N LEU A 103 -7.69 8.84 -7.94
CA LEU A 103 -6.54 9.58 -7.41
C LEU A 103 -6.84 11.07 -7.28
N PHE A 104 -6.44 11.66 -6.15
CA PHE A 104 -6.72 13.06 -5.85
C PHE A 104 -5.88 13.99 -6.72
N ARG A 105 -4.56 13.73 -6.79
CA ARG A 105 -3.58 14.65 -7.39
C ARG A 105 -3.65 14.61 -8.92
N PRO A 106 -3.79 15.75 -9.63
CA PRO A 106 -3.88 15.78 -11.08
C PRO A 106 -2.73 15.06 -11.81
N GLN A 107 -1.52 15.12 -11.24
CA GLN A 107 -0.31 14.49 -11.78
C GLN A 107 -0.43 12.96 -11.85
N ARG A 108 -1.32 12.37 -11.06
CA ARG A 108 -1.50 10.92 -10.95
C ARG A 108 -2.78 10.41 -11.59
N ARG A 109 -3.77 11.27 -11.83
CA ARG A 109 -5.09 10.87 -12.37
C ARG A 109 -5.03 10.09 -13.69
N GLY A 110 -3.96 10.25 -14.48
CA GLY A 110 -3.76 9.47 -15.71
C GLY A 110 -3.49 7.98 -15.49
N GLU A 111 -3.01 7.58 -14.29
CA GLU A 111 -2.65 6.19 -13.96
C GLU A 111 -3.83 5.21 -14.08
N ILE A 112 -5.08 5.70 -13.97
CA ILE A 112 -6.27 4.86 -14.10
C ILE A 112 -6.39 4.20 -15.48
N ALA A 113 -5.88 4.86 -16.54
CA ALA A 113 -5.95 4.33 -17.90
C ALA A 113 -5.06 3.09 -18.05
N SER A 114 -3.81 3.16 -17.58
CA SER A 114 -2.85 2.06 -17.62
C SER A 114 -3.32 0.89 -16.75
N ILE A 115 -3.91 1.19 -15.59
CA ILE A 115 -4.50 0.20 -14.69
C ILE A 115 -5.69 -0.51 -15.33
N ALA A 116 -6.65 0.23 -15.91
CA ALA A 116 -7.79 -0.37 -16.59
C ALA A 116 -7.33 -1.25 -17.78
N ALA A 117 -6.34 -0.80 -18.55
CA ALA A 117 -5.76 -1.58 -19.64
C ALA A 117 -5.09 -2.88 -19.16
N PHE A 118 -4.40 -2.84 -18.01
CA PHE A 118 -3.81 -4.03 -17.39
C PHE A 118 -4.87 -5.06 -16.99
N TYR A 119 -5.91 -4.64 -16.26
CA TYR A 119 -6.99 -5.52 -15.83
C TYR A 119 -7.79 -6.09 -17.01
N GLU A 120 -8.01 -5.30 -18.07
CA GLU A 120 -8.66 -5.77 -19.30
C GLU A 120 -7.80 -6.83 -20.03
N LYS A 121 -6.51 -6.55 -20.22
CA LYS A 121 -5.57 -7.43 -20.95
C LYS A 121 -5.44 -8.82 -20.31
N THR A 122 -5.57 -8.89 -18.99
CA THR A 122 -5.48 -10.16 -18.25
C THR A 122 -6.81 -10.92 -18.20
N GLY A 123 -7.91 -10.33 -18.65
CA GLY A 123 -9.24 -10.94 -18.59
C GLY A 123 -9.91 -10.86 -17.22
N CYS A 124 -9.41 -10.01 -16.33
CA CYS A 124 -9.99 -9.74 -15.01
C CYS A 124 -10.34 -8.25 -14.87
N PRO A 125 -11.36 -7.76 -15.61
CA PRO A 125 -11.61 -6.33 -15.70
C PRO A 125 -12.17 -5.75 -14.40
N ILE A 126 -11.93 -4.45 -14.21
CA ILE A 126 -12.40 -3.69 -13.06
C ILE A 126 -13.93 -3.80 -12.91
N ARG A 127 -14.38 -4.08 -11.70
CA ARG A 127 -15.79 -4.33 -11.36
C ARG A 127 -16.54 -3.09 -10.89
N ARG A 128 -15.84 -2.14 -10.27
CA ARG A 128 -16.43 -0.91 -9.70
C ARG A 128 -15.50 0.27 -9.89
N PHE A 129 -16.10 1.44 -10.07
CA PHE A 129 -15.42 2.73 -10.09
C PHE A 129 -16.05 3.65 -9.04
N PRO A 130 -15.23 4.34 -8.23
CA PRO A 130 -15.73 5.36 -7.31
C PRO A 130 -16.27 6.57 -8.09
N SER A 131 -17.18 7.28 -7.45
CA SER A 131 -17.85 8.46 -8.03
C SER A 131 -18.20 9.53 -7.00
N ALA A 132 -18.14 9.22 -5.70
CA ALA A 132 -18.50 10.15 -4.63
C ALA A 132 -17.34 11.09 -4.22
N GLY A 133 -16.11 10.72 -4.55
CA GLY A 133 -14.92 11.43 -4.10
C GLY A 133 -13.66 10.70 -4.52
N SER A 134 -12.51 11.27 -4.17
CA SER A 134 -11.24 10.57 -4.36
C SER A 134 -11.07 9.51 -3.29
N VAL A 135 -10.45 8.41 -3.68
CA VAL A 135 -10.03 7.31 -2.82
C VAL A 135 -8.74 6.80 -3.41
N GLU A 136 -7.72 6.54 -2.59
CA GLU A 136 -6.44 5.98 -3.00
C GLU A 136 -6.18 4.70 -2.21
N GLY A 137 -5.57 3.69 -2.85
CA GLY A 137 -5.35 2.37 -2.26
C GLY A 137 -4.50 2.34 -0.99
N GLY A 138 -3.59 3.30 -0.78
CA GLY A 138 -2.81 3.41 0.47
C GLY A 138 -3.67 3.66 1.71
N ASP A 139 -4.92 4.08 1.54
CA ASP A 139 -5.87 4.24 2.65
C ASP A 139 -6.68 2.98 2.95
N ILE A 140 -6.67 1.97 2.08
CA ILE A 140 -7.55 0.81 2.18
C ILE A 140 -6.78 -0.37 2.80
N HIS A 141 -7.31 -0.90 3.92
CA HIS A 141 -6.77 -2.10 4.57
C HIS A 141 -7.87 -3.14 4.73
N ILE A 142 -7.83 -4.18 3.91
CA ILE A 142 -8.73 -5.35 4.05
C ILE A 142 -8.11 -6.24 5.13
N ILE A 143 -8.46 -6.02 6.40
CA ILE A 143 -7.74 -6.63 7.54
C ILE A 143 -7.84 -8.16 7.49
N ARG A 144 -9.06 -8.69 7.42
CA ARG A 144 -9.39 -10.13 7.34
C ARG A 144 -10.83 -10.31 6.87
N PRO A 145 -11.30 -11.52 6.54
CA PRO A 145 -12.68 -11.74 6.11
C PRO A 145 -13.70 -11.10 7.06
N GLY A 146 -14.51 -10.17 6.54
CA GLY A 146 -15.54 -9.47 7.30
C GLY A 146 -15.08 -8.24 8.08
N LEU A 147 -13.80 -7.84 8.02
CA LEU A 147 -13.27 -6.67 8.71
C LEU A 147 -12.34 -5.85 7.80
N MET A 148 -12.61 -4.56 7.67
CA MET A 148 -11.73 -3.62 6.98
C MET A 148 -11.59 -2.28 7.71
N ALA A 149 -10.50 -1.58 7.43
CA ALA A 149 -10.34 -0.18 7.78
C ALA A 149 -10.07 0.63 6.51
N ILE A 150 -10.52 1.88 6.51
CA ILE A 150 -10.20 2.84 5.45
C ILE A 150 -9.88 4.21 6.05
N GLY A 151 -8.78 4.79 5.60
CA GLY A 151 -8.34 6.11 5.99
C GLY A 151 -9.00 7.23 5.17
N TYR A 152 -9.05 8.43 5.74
CA TYR A 152 -9.20 9.65 4.96
C TYR A 152 -8.46 10.81 5.63
N SER A 153 -7.92 11.71 4.82
CA SER A 153 -7.24 12.91 5.33
C SER A 153 -7.79 14.21 4.76
N GLY A 154 -8.79 14.14 3.87
CA GLY A 154 -9.30 15.28 3.10
C GLY A 154 -8.45 15.55 1.85
N GLU A 155 -7.21 15.08 1.84
CA GLU A 155 -6.36 14.93 0.66
C GLU A 155 -6.14 13.43 0.37
N ARG A 156 -5.87 13.06 -0.89
CA ARG A 156 -5.79 11.66 -1.37
C ARG A 156 -7.14 10.94 -1.30
N THR A 157 -7.63 10.59 -0.12
CA THR A 157 -8.98 10.09 0.10
C THR A 157 -9.84 11.16 0.75
N THR A 158 -10.95 11.52 0.10
CA THR A 158 -11.98 12.37 0.72
C THR A 158 -12.88 11.52 1.61
N GLN A 159 -13.51 12.15 2.60
CA GLN A 159 -14.49 11.46 3.45
C GLN A 159 -15.57 10.76 2.63
N SER A 160 -16.14 11.43 1.62
CA SER A 160 -17.15 10.85 0.73
C SER A 160 -16.65 9.66 -0.09
N GLY A 161 -15.37 9.66 -0.48
CA GLY A 161 -14.74 8.54 -1.18
C GLY A 161 -14.56 7.34 -0.25
N ALA A 162 -14.11 7.59 0.99
CA ALA A 162 -13.98 6.57 2.02
C ALA A 162 -15.34 5.94 2.38
N GLU A 163 -16.36 6.76 2.62
CA GLU A 163 -17.73 6.31 2.91
C GLU A 163 -18.32 5.47 1.77
N GLN A 164 -18.12 5.88 0.51
CA GLN A 164 -18.59 5.10 -0.64
C GLN A 164 -17.88 3.74 -0.72
N PHE A 165 -16.55 3.71 -0.56
CA PHE A 165 -15.78 2.48 -0.69
C PHE A 165 -16.08 1.50 0.45
N ALA A 166 -16.13 2.00 1.70
CA ALA A 166 -16.56 1.22 2.87
C ALA A 166 -17.97 0.65 2.67
N GLY A 167 -18.91 1.47 2.17
CA GLY A 167 -20.29 1.06 1.91
C GLY A 167 -20.43 -0.14 0.96
N TRP A 168 -19.48 -0.36 0.04
CA TRP A 168 -19.48 -1.56 -0.81
C TRP A 168 -19.17 -2.83 -0.02
N PHE A 169 -18.32 -2.76 1.01
CA PHE A 169 -18.02 -3.89 1.89
C PHE A 169 -19.15 -4.10 2.91
N GLU A 170 -19.73 -3.02 3.45
CA GLU A 170 -20.88 -3.08 4.37
C GLU A 170 -22.11 -3.73 3.71
N ALA A 171 -22.35 -3.43 2.43
CA ALA A 171 -23.42 -4.07 1.65
C ALA A 171 -23.28 -5.59 1.57
N GLU A 172 -22.06 -6.11 1.75
CA GLU A 172 -21.71 -7.52 1.75
C GLU A 172 -21.53 -8.07 3.19
N GLY A 173 -21.93 -7.29 4.20
CA GLY A 173 -21.95 -7.69 5.61
C GLY A 173 -20.63 -7.52 6.35
N TRP A 174 -19.65 -6.80 5.80
CA TRP A 174 -18.39 -6.52 6.48
C TRP A 174 -18.55 -5.40 7.51
N SER A 175 -17.78 -5.49 8.60
CA SER A 175 -17.60 -4.40 9.54
C SER A 175 -16.47 -3.50 9.04
N THR A 176 -16.73 -2.19 8.95
CA THR A 176 -15.75 -1.22 8.46
C THR A 176 -15.43 -0.19 9.53
N ARG A 177 -14.20 0.34 9.48
CA ARG A 177 -13.78 1.49 10.29
C ARG A 177 -13.20 2.56 9.40
N ILE A 178 -13.85 3.71 9.37
CA ILE A 178 -13.32 4.91 8.74
C ILE A 178 -12.43 5.64 9.76
N ILE A 179 -11.21 5.99 9.37
CA ILE A 179 -10.17 6.58 10.25
C ILE A 179 -9.75 7.93 9.67
N SER A 180 -10.01 9.02 10.40
CA SER A 180 -9.50 10.34 10.03
C SER A 180 -8.07 10.53 10.52
N PHE A 181 -7.21 11.12 9.70
CA PHE A 181 -5.86 11.50 10.09
C PHE A 181 -5.39 12.76 9.35
N ALA A 182 -4.25 13.32 9.78
CA ALA A 182 -3.73 14.56 9.20
C ALA A 182 -3.12 14.34 7.79
N GLU A 183 -3.41 15.24 6.85
CA GLU A 183 -3.02 15.15 5.43
C GLU A 183 -1.52 14.92 5.16
N HIS A 184 -0.64 15.37 6.06
CA HIS A 184 0.81 15.27 5.85
C HIS A 184 1.34 13.83 5.91
N PHE A 185 0.56 12.87 6.42
CA PHE A 185 0.89 11.44 6.37
C PHE A 185 0.60 10.81 5.01
N LEU A 186 0.01 11.53 4.05
CA LEU A 186 -0.47 11.04 2.75
C LEU A 186 -1.63 10.04 2.85
N HIS A 187 -1.38 8.88 3.45
CA HIS A 187 -2.25 7.71 3.47
C HIS A 187 -2.20 7.00 4.83
N LEU A 188 -3.21 6.18 5.12
CA LEU A 188 -3.26 5.37 6.34
C LEU A 188 -2.07 4.39 6.43
N ASP A 189 -1.58 3.86 5.30
CA ASP A 189 -0.45 2.93 5.26
C ASP A 189 0.90 3.53 5.71
N VAL A 190 0.99 4.86 5.89
CA VAL A 190 2.14 5.55 6.47
C VAL A 190 2.12 5.48 8.00
N ILE A 191 0.94 5.32 8.61
CA ILE A 191 0.75 5.31 10.06
C ILE A 191 0.18 4.00 10.61
N PHE A 192 -0.30 3.08 9.77
CA PHE A 192 -0.86 1.80 10.15
C PHE A 192 -0.63 0.74 9.06
N SER A 193 -0.22 -0.48 9.41
CA SER A 193 -0.23 -1.61 8.46
C SER A 193 -0.24 -2.95 9.17
N MET A 194 -0.99 -3.91 8.64
CA MET A 194 -0.97 -5.29 9.12
C MET A 194 0.36 -5.96 8.75
N VAL A 195 0.94 -6.72 9.68
CA VAL A 195 2.20 -7.46 9.46
C VAL A 195 2.04 -8.97 9.59
N ALA A 196 1.04 -9.40 10.36
CA ALA A 196 0.59 -10.79 10.49
C ALA A 196 -0.86 -10.80 10.99
N ASP A 197 -1.50 -11.98 11.00
CA ASP A 197 -2.86 -12.08 11.56
C ASP A 197 -2.89 -11.64 13.04
N GLY A 198 -3.81 -10.73 13.35
CA GLY A 198 -3.90 -10.11 14.69
C GLY A 198 -2.74 -9.19 15.09
N LEU A 199 -1.84 -8.79 14.18
CA LEU A 199 -0.68 -7.96 14.50
C LEU A 199 -0.46 -6.86 13.44
N ALA A 200 -0.33 -5.61 13.91
CA ALA A 200 -0.10 -4.45 13.05
C ALA A 200 0.97 -3.50 13.62
N LEU A 201 1.62 -2.75 12.74
CA LEU A 201 2.37 -1.55 13.09
C LEU A 201 1.40 -0.38 13.18
N ALA A 202 1.59 0.51 14.17
CA ALA A 202 0.80 1.73 14.27
C ALA A 202 1.58 2.88 14.92
N VAL A 203 1.32 4.11 14.46
CA VAL A 203 1.77 5.33 15.15
C VAL A 203 0.75 5.69 16.23
N THR A 204 0.89 5.05 17.39
CA THR A 204 -0.08 5.14 18.49
C THR A 204 -0.22 6.53 19.11
N ASP A 205 0.77 7.40 18.92
CA ASP A 205 0.71 8.79 19.41
C ASP A 205 0.02 9.74 18.41
N VAL A 206 -0.42 9.23 17.25
CA VAL A 206 -1.04 10.00 16.17
C VAL A 206 -2.46 9.53 15.87
N ILE A 207 -2.69 8.23 15.87
CA ILE A 207 -4.02 7.66 15.65
C ILE A 207 -4.84 7.87 16.93
N ASP A 208 -6.04 8.45 16.79
CA ASP A 208 -6.90 8.72 17.95
C ASP A 208 -7.24 7.44 18.73
N ASP A 209 -7.33 7.58 20.06
CA ASP A 209 -7.54 6.47 21.01
C ASP A 209 -8.75 5.59 20.64
N GLU A 210 -9.84 6.20 20.14
CA GLU A 210 -11.04 5.45 19.72
C GLU A 210 -10.74 4.45 18.59
N HIS A 211 -9.88 4.82 17.63
CA HIS A 211 -9.46 3.90 16.56
C HIS A 211 -8.50 2.83 17.09
N LEU A 212 -7.57 3.21 17.99
CA LEU A 212 -6.67 2.24 18.64
C LEU A 212 -7.44 1.20 19.44
N ASP A 213 -8.46 1.62 20.19
CA ASP A 213 -9.30 0.73 20.98
C ASP A 213 -10.19 -0.14 20.09
N TRP A 214 -10.67 0.38 18.96
CA TRP A 214 -11.38 -0.43 17.97
C TRP A 214 -10.49 -1.55 17.41
N PHE A 215 -9.23 -1.29 17.09
CA PHE A 215 -8.29 -2.33 16.64
C PHE A 215 -8.08 -3.39 17.73
N LYS A 216 -7.83 -2.98 18.97
CA LYS A 216 -7.66 -3.91 20.11
C LYS A 216 -8.91 -4.75 20.37
N ALA A 217 -10.10 -4.14 20.30
CA ALA A 217 -11.38 -4.84 20.47
C ALA A 217 -11.62 -5.87 19.36
N ASN A 218 -11.04 -5.66 18.19
CA ASN A 218 -11.00 -6.60 17.08
C ASN A 218 -9.78 -7.55 17.13
N GLY A 219 -9.12 -7.69 18.28
CA GLY A 219 -8.02 -8.64 18.45
C GLY A 219 -6.74 -8.29 17.68
N ILE A 220 -6.57 -7.03 17.28
CA ILE A 220 -5.38 -6.55 16.58
C ILE A 220 -4.46 -5.90 17.61
N ARG A 221 -3.31 -6.53 17.85
CA ARG A 221 -2.26 -5.97 18.68
C ARG A 221 -1.41 -5.00 17.87
N LEU A 222 -1.12 -3.84 18.46
CA LEU A 222 -0.40 -2.76 17.81
C LEU A 222 1.03 -2.68 18.33
N LEU A 223 1.99 -2.73 17.41
CA LEU A 223 3.40 -2.49 17.64
C LEU A 223 3.70 -1.00 17.41
N PRO A 224 4.23 -0.27 18.40
CA PRO A 224 4.36 1.18 18.31
C PRO A 224 5.50 1.61 17.37
N VAL A 225 5.16 2.44 16.40
CA VAL A 225 6.07 3.17 15.52
C VAL A 225 6.04 4.64 15.90
N SER A 226 7.19 5.28 16.05
CA SER A 226 7.22 6.71 16.36
C SER A 226 6.88 7.56 15.13
N TYR A 227 6.38 8.78 15.36
CA TYR A 227 6.19 9.77 14.28
C TYR A 227 7.44 9.94 13.41
N LYS A 228 8.63 9.96 14.04
CA LYS A 228 9.91 10.14 13.35
C LYS A 228 10.23 8.97 12.42
N GLU A 229 9.91 7.75 12.80
CA GLU A 229 10.10 6.57 11.96
C GLU A 229 9.07 6.52 10.84
N ALA A 230 7.81 6.84 11.11
CA ALA A 230 6.79 6.95 10.06
C ALA A 230 7.20 7.97 8.99
N MET A 231 7.50 9.21 9.39
CA MET A 231 7.78 10.29 8.45
C MET A 231 9.20 10.30 7.87
N GLY A 232 10.18 9.72 8.57
CA GLY A 232 11.58 9.72 8.15
C GLY A 232 12.04 8.43 7.49
N GLN A 233 11.32 7.33 7.71
CA GLN A 233 11.73 5.99 7.27
C GLN A 233 10.61 5.21 6.58
N MET A 234 9.39 5.76 6.52
CA MET A 234 8.19 5.02 6.11
C MET A 234 7.97 3.79 7.01
N GLY A 235 8.16 3.96 8.32
CA GLY A 235 8.27 2.86 9.28
C GLY A 235 7.07 1.90 9.36
N CYS A 236 5.86 2.35 9.03
CA CYS A 236 4.69 1.45 8.95
C CYS A 236 4.50 0.83 7.56
N ASN A 237 5.15 1.35 6.52
CA ASN A 237 4.85 1.02 5.13
C ASN A 237 5.54 -0.28 4.71
N VAL A 238 4.98 -1.40 5.16
CA VAL A 238 5.51 -2.75 5.01
C VAL A 238 4.50 -3.66 4.32
N LEU A 239 4.96 -4.78 3.75
CA LEU A 239 4.09 -5.73 3.05
C LEU A 239 4.14 -7.11 3.71
N ALA A 240 3.04 -7.54 4.31
CA ALA A 240 2.89 -8.91 4.76
C ALA A 240 2.83 -9.87 3.56
N LEU A 241 3.60 -10.95 3.61
CA LEU A 241 3.64 -12.00 2.59
C LEU A 241 2.88 -13.28 3.01
N GLY A 242 2.35 -13.30 4.23
CA GLY A 242 1.78 -14.48 4.88
C GLY A 242 2.84 -15.49 5.33
N ASN A 243 2.41 -16.44 6.17
CA ASN A 243 3.29 -17.37 6.89
C ASN A 243 4.37 -16.65 7.71
N ASP A 244 3.97 -15.64 8.49
CA ASP A 244 4.85 -14.86 9.37
C ASP A 244 6.06 -14.23 8.67
N ARG A 245 5.90 -13.87 7.40
CA ARG A 245 6.91 -13.17 6.59
C ARG A 245 6.43 -11.77 6.22
N VAL A 246 7.34 -10.81 6.27
CA VAL A 246 7.07 -9.41 5.93
C VAL A 246 8.24 -8.83 5.16
N VAL A 247 7.96 -7.97 4.18
CA VAL A 247 8.96 -7.14 3.50
C VAL A 247 8.92 -5.75 4.10
N SER A 248 10.07 -5.24 4.53
CA SER A 248 10.21 -3.94 5.19
C SER A 248 11.49 -3.25 4.74
N PRO A 249 11.55 -1.93 4.58
CA PRO A 249 12.78 -1.27 4.17
C PRO A 249 13.95 -1.51 5.15
N ARG A 250 15.15 -1.75 4.61
CA ARG A 250 16.36 -2.05 5.40
C ARG A 250 16.71 -0.97 6.43
N HIS A 251 16.43 0.30 6.12
CA HIS A 251 16.74 1.43 7.00
C HIS A 251 15.82 1.53 8.23
N SER A 252 14.68 0.84 8.28
CA SER A 252 13.72 0.81 9.41
C SER A 252 14.15 -0.12 10.55
N ARG A 253 15.41 -0.03 10.98
CA ARG A 253 16.08 -1.01 11.85
C ARG A 253 15.31 -1.40 13.11
N ARG A 254 14.87 -0.42 13.92
CA ARG A 254 14.14 -0.68 15.17
C ARG A 254 12.79 -1.37 14.91
N VAL A 255 12.08 -0.95 13.87
CA VAL A 255 10.80 -1.55 13.48
C VAL A 255 11.01 -3.00 13.02
N ASN A 256 12.07 -3.25 12.25
CA ASN A 256 12.42 -4.60 11.80
C ASN A 256 12.82 -5.51 12.97
N GLU A 257 13.59 -5.00 13.93
CA GLU A 257 13.92 -5.72 15.17
C GLU A 257 12.66 -6.04 16.00
N MET A 258 11.72 -5.09 16.09
CA MET A 258 10.44 -5.28 16.79
C MET A 258 9.61 -6.38 16.11
N MET A 259 9.50 -6.39 14.78
CA MET A 259 8.82 -7.46 14.04
C MET A 259 9.48 -8.82 14.22
N ARG A 260 10.83 -8.88 14.23
CA ARG A 260 11.57 -10.13 14.51
C ARG A 260 11.34 -10.65 15.93
N ALA A 261 11.24 -9.75 16.90
CA ALA A 261 10.93 -10.12 18.28
C ALA A 261 9.53 -10.75 18.42
N GLU A 262 8.62 -10.45 17.49
CA GLU A 262 7.31 -11.10 17.36
C GLU A 262 7.35 -12.43 16.59
N GLY A 263 8.54 -12.90 16.19
CA GLY A 263 8.73 -14.15 15.46
C GLY A 263 8.62 -14.01 13.94
N LEU A 264 8.44 -12.79 13.41
CA LEU A 264 8.34 -12.60 11.96
C LEU A 264 9.71 -12.72 11.27
N THR A 265 9.71 -13.33 10.10
CA THR A 265 10.82 -13.29 9.16
C THR A 265 10.74 -12.00 8.35
N VAL A 266 11.71 -11.11 8.51
CA VAL A 266 11.75 -9.81 7.84
C VAL A 266 12.73 -9.84 6.66
N LEU A 267 12.21 -9.64 5.45
CA LEU A 267 12.96 -9.42 4.21
C LEU A 267 13.21 -7.92 4.05
N GLU A 268 14.46 -7.52 3.86
CA GLU A 268 14.90 -6.13 4.02
C GLU A 268 15.58 -5.55 2.76
N PRO A 269 14.84 -5.25 1.68
CA PRO A 269 15.42 -4.56 0.53
C PRO A 269 15.84 -3.12 0.90
N GLU A 270 16.89 -2.62 0.25
CA GLU A 270 17.24 -1.19 0.32
C GLU A 270 16.20 -0.38 -0.46
N LEU A 271 15.62 0.65 0.18
CA LEU A 271 14.52 1.46 -0.39
C LEU A 271 14.57 2.93 0.07
N ASP A 272 15.72 3.42 0.49
CA ASP A 272 15.88 4.78 1.03
C ASP A 272 15.58 5.87 -0.02
N LEU A 273 15.84 5.62 -1.31
CA LEU A 273 15.54 6.56 -2.40
C LEU A 273 14.04 6.69 -2.66
N PHE A 274 13.29 5.59 -2.54
CA PHE A 274 11.83 5.61 -2.63
C PHE A 274 11.20 6.22 -1.37
N ALA A 275 11.72 5.86 -0.19
CA ALA A 275 11.30 6.46 1.08
C ALA A 275 11.47 7.97 1.06
N SER A 276 12.55 8.47 0.47
CA SER A 276 12.80 9.91 0.28
C SER A 276 11.78 10.60 -0.65
N GLY A 277 11.11 9.87 -1.53
CA GLY A 277 10.00 10.37 -2.33
C GLY A 277 8.62 10.16 -1.70
N GLY A 278 8.56 9.65 -0.47
CA GLY A 278 7.33 9.49 0.32
C GLY A 278 6.56 8.19 0.06
N GLY A 279 7.23 7.12 -0.36
CA GLY A 279 6.63 5.79 -0.49
C GLY A 279 7.61 4.68 -0.12
N SER A 280 7.12 3.50 0.22
CA SER A 280 7.97 2.31 0.44
C SER A 280 7.28 1.06 -0.08
N VAL A 281 7.61 -0.10 0.50
CA VAL A 281 7.20 -1.43 0.03
C VAL A 281 5.69 -1.51 -0.24
N HIS A 282 4.85 -1.08 0.71
CA HIS A 282 3.40 -1.17 0.57
C HIS A 282 2.87 -0.26 -0.55
N CYS A 283 3.39 0.97 -0.66
CA CYS A 283 3.02 1.89 -1.73
C CYS A 283 3.43 1.36 -3.12
N MET A 284 4.60 0.72 -3.22
CA MET A 284 5.15 0.21 -4.48
C MET A 284 4.46 -1.07 -4.98
N THR A 285 3.63 -1.69 -4.14
CA THR A 285 3.04 -3.01 -4.41
C THR A 285 1.53 -2.97 -4.41
N MET A 286 0.93 -3.60 -5.41
CA MET A 286 -0.51 -3.83 -5.46
C MET A 286 -0.81 -5.34 -5.52
N PRO A 287 -1.06 -5.98 -4.37
CA PRO A 287 -1.48 -7.38 -4.29
C PRO A 287 -2.63 -7.68 -5.24
N LEU A 288 -2.43 -8.67 -6.11
CA LEU A 288 -3.44 -9.16 -7.05
C LEU A 288 -4.11 -10.43 -6.55
N LYS A 289 -3.38 -11.26 -5.79
CA LYS A 289 -3.90 -12.51 -5.26
C LYS A 289 -3.24 -12.88 -3.95
N ARG A 290 -4.07 -13.19 -2.95
CA ARG A 290 -3.66 -13.84 -1.71
C ARG A 290 -4.46 -15.13 -1.53
N ASP A 291 -3.89 -16.10 -0.81
CA ASP A 291 -4.66 -17.23 -0.31
C ASP A 291 -5.75 -16.71 0.63
N LEU A 292 -7.00 -17.10 0.39
CA LEU A 292 -8.15 -16.66 1.19
C LEU A 292 -8.05 -17.19 2.62
N MET A 293 -8.33 -16.34 3.59
CA MET A 293 -8.32 -16.74 5.00
C MET A 293 -9.61 -17.47 5.37
N ALA A 294 -9.51 -18.37 6.36
CA ALA A 294 -10.70 -18.97 6.93
C ALA A 294 -11.58 -17.91 7.62
N LYS A 295 -12.90 -18.04 7.47
CA LYS A 295 -13.89 -17.20 8.16
C LYS A 295 -14.05 -17.60 9.62
#